data_AF-A0A7J3A934-F1
#
_entry.id   AF-A0A7J3A934-F1
#
_cell.length_a   1.000
_cell.length_b   1.000
_cell.length_c   1.000
_cell.angle_alpha   90.00
_cell.angle_beta   90.00
_cell.angle_gamma   90.00
#
_symmetry.space_group_name_H-M   'P 1'
#
loop_
_entity.id
_entity.type
_entity.pdbx_description
1 polymer ?
#
loop_
_entity_poly.entity_id
_entity_poly.type
_entity_poly.pdbx_seq_one_letter_code
_entity_poly.pdbx_strand_id
1 'polypeptide(L)'
;MSVIEAFGKVIKLTPEYLRLSLNDATIQELRSFVSKDPLLREAVESLLRWVDYPTIWIQDIIDVYLQAVPSAPDGEHSYKLVIKARYHGGERLYEIHLLPEDAERVLSEIKKLLQKRF
;
A
#
# COMPACT_ATOMS: atom_id res chain seq x y z
N MET A 1 -6.98 -5.58 -15.21
CA MET A 1 -7.08 -4.71 -14.00
C MET A 1 -7.24 -5.64 -12.82
N SER A 2 -6.37 -5.52 -11.83
CA SER A 2 -6.39 -6.34 -10.61
C SER A 2 -6.65 -5.41 -9.42
N VAL A 3 -7.60 -5.74 -8.56
CA VAL A 3 -7.88 -5.02 -7.31
C VAL A 3 -7.62 -5.98 -6.17
N ILE A 4 -6.76 -5.59 -5.24
CA ILE A 4 -6.36 -6.40 -4.09
C ILE A 4 -6.72 -5.60 -2.84
N GLU A 5 -7.59 -6.15 -2.01
CA GLU A 5 -7.93 -5.59 -0.70
C GLU A 5 -7.15 -6.35 0.36
N ALA A 6 -6.30 -5.64 1.12
CA ALA A 6 -5.40 -6.26 2.08
C ALA A 6 -5.13 -5.29 3.23
N PHE A 7 -5.34 -5.76 4.46
CA PHE A 7 -5.00 -5.03 5.70
C PHE A 7 -5.49 -3.56 5.71
N GLY A 8 -6.78 -3.36 5.44
CA GLY A 8 -7.43 -2.05 5.38
C GLY A 8 -7.07 -1.18 4.17
N LYS A 9 -6.29 -1.71 3.22
CA LYS A 9 -5.84 -1.02 2.01
C LYS A 9 -6.48 -1.64 0.77
N VAL A 10 -6.70 -0.80 -0.24
CA VAL A 10 -7.04 -1.21 -1.60
C VAL A 10 -5.86 -0.87 -2.50
N ILE A 11 -5.32 -1.90 -3.16
CA ILE A 11 -4.25 -1.79 -4.15
C ILE A 11 -4.88 -2.02 -5.52
N LYS A 12 -5.01 -0.94 -6.30
CA LYS A 12 -5.50 -1.01 -7.67
C LYS A 12 -4.32 -1.06 -8.63
N LEU A 13 -4.24 -2.15 -9.39
CA LEU A 13 -3.22 -2.40 -10.41
C LEU A 13 -3.83 -2.35 -11.81
N THR A 14 -3.36 -1.39 -12.61
CA THR A 14 -3.63 -1.31 -14.04
C THR A 14 -2.31 -1.47 -14.81
N PRO A 15 -2.35 -1.69 -16.14
CA PRO A 15 -1.13 -1.70 -16.95
C PRO A 15 -0.32 -0.39 -16.88
N GLU A 16 -0.98 0.73 -16.54
CA GLU A 16 -0.39 2.07 -16.53
C GLU A 16 0.12 2.48 -15.14
N TYR A 17 -0.64 2.18 -14.07
CA TYR A 17 -0.29 2.60 -12.72
C TYR A 17 -0.72 1.60 -11.63
N LEU A 18 -0.05 1.69 -10.49
CA LEU A 18 -0.47 1.18 -9.19
C LEU A 18 -1.00 2.34 -8.35
N ARG A 19 -2.18 2.20 -7.75
CA ARG A 19 -2.74 3.18 -6.82
C ARG A 19 -3.05 2.52 -5.48
N LEU A 20 -2.65 3.19 -4.41
CA LEU A 20 -3.00 2.84 -3.04
C LEU A 20 -4.14 3.70 -2.53
N SER A 21 -5.07 3.07 -1.80
CA SER A 21 -6.13 3.73 -1.05
C SER A 21 -6.42 2.96 0.24
N LEU A 22 -7.09 3.59 1.20
CA LEU A 22 -7.75 2.86 2.29
C LEU A 22 -9.07 2.30 1.77
N ASN A 23 -9.51 1.15 2.28
CA ASN A 23 -10.85 0.67 1.98
C ASN A 23 -11.90 1.42 2.79
N ASP A 24 -13.15 1.39 2.32
CA ASP A 24 -14.24 2.14 2.95
C ASP A 24 -14.50 1.65 4.38
N ALA A 25 -14.38 0.34 4.64
CA ALA A 25 -14.58 -0.24 5.97
C ALA A 25 -13.60 0.35 7.00
N THR A 26 -12.31 0.42 6.69
CA THR A 26 -11.29 1.03 7.56
C THR A 26 -11.51 2.53 7.73
N ILE A 27 -11.92 3.24 6.69
CA ILE A 27 -12.28 4.66 6.81
C ILE A 27 -13.47 4.85 7.77
N GLN A 28 -14.51 4.01 7.64
CA GLN A 28 -15.67 4.07 8.52
C GLN A 28 -15.33 3.68 9.95
N GLU A 29 -14.48 2.68 10.14
CA GLU A 29 -14.02 2.26 11.46
C GLU A 29 -13.26 3.39 12.15
N LEU A 30 -12.30 4.03 11.45
CA LEU A 30 -11.56 5.20 11.95
C LEU A 30 -12.51 6.34 12.34
N ARG A 31 -13.52 6.62 11.50
CA ARG A 31 -14.55 7.62 11.81
C ARG A 31 -15.45 7.21 12.98
N SER A 32 -15.68 5.92 13.21
CA SER A 32 -16.50 5.44 14.33
C SER A 32 -15.78 5.56 15.67
N PHE A 33 -14.45 5.46 15.69
CA PHE A 33 -13.62 5.71 16.88
C PHE A 33 -13.71 7.17 17.33
N VAL A 34 -13.80 8.09 16.38
CA VAL A 34 -14.00 9.52 16.63
C VAL A 34 -15.33 9.80 17.35
N SER A 35 -16.39 9.07 17.04
CA SER A 35 -17.68 9.23 17.71
C SER A 35 -17.63 8.89 19.21
N LYS A 36 -16.60 8.18 19.65
CA LYS A 36 -16.40 7.76 21.05
C LYS A 36 -15.52 8.73 21.85
N ASP A 37 -14.67 9.52 21.18
CA ASP A 37 -13.82 10.54 21.80
C ASP A 37 -13.70 11.78 20.89
N PRO A 38 -14.36 12.91 21.25
CA PRO A 38 -14.30 14.14 20.49
C PRO A 38 -12.88 14.72 20.30
N LEU A 39 -11.93 14.40 21.18
CA LEU A 39 -10.54 14.85 21.08
C LEU A 39 -9.79 14.12 19.95
N LEU A 40 -10.19 12.89 19.63
CA LEU A 40 -9.63 12.12 18.51
C LEU A 40 -10.16 12.59 17.15
N ARG A 41 -11.25 13.37 17.13
CA ARG A 41 -11.88 13.84 15.90
C ARG A 41 -10.93 14.57 14.99
N GLU A 42 -10.32 15.64 15.50
CA GLU A 42 -9.43 16.48 14.70
C GLU A 42 -8.19 15.72 14.25
N ALA A 43 -7.68 14.81 15.09
CA ALA A 43 -6.52 13.98 14.78
C ALA A 43 -6.82 12.99 13.64
N VAL A 44 -7.96 12.28 13.70
CA VAL A 44 -8.36 11.31 12.67
C VAL A 44 -8.76 12.00 11.37
N GLU A 45 -9.51 13.11 11.44
CA GLU A 45 -9.87 13.90 10.25
C GLU A 45 -8.61 14.46 9.57
N SER A 46 -7.64 14.95 10.37
CA SER A 46 -6.35 15.38 9.84
C SER A 46 -5.59 14.22 9.21
N LEU A 47 -5.51 13.07 9.88
CA LEU A 47 -4.83 11.90 9.35
C LEU A 47 -5.44 11.46 8.02
N LEU A 48 -6.76 11.31 7.94
CA LEU A 48 -7.45 10.94 6.68
C LEU A 48 -7.27 11.98 5.57
N ARG A 49 -7.11 13.27 5.91
CA ARG A 49 -6.86 14.34 4.94
C ARG A 49 -5.41 14.33 4.42
N TRP A 50 -4.46 13.98 5.27
CA TRP A 50 -3.03 14.01 4.97
C TRP A 50 -2.44 12.65 4.56
N VAL A 51 -3.21 11.56 4.64
CA VAL A 51 -2.80 10.25 4.13
C VAL A 51 -2.44 10.38 2.66
N ASP A 52 -1.18 10.09 2.34
CA ASP A 52 -0.70 9.99 0.96
C ASP A 52 -1.29 8.73 0.32
N TYR A 53 -1.98 8.91 -0.79
CA TYR A 53 -2.51 7.84 -1.63
C TYR A 53 -1.70 7.79 -2.92
N PRO A 54 -0.46 7.25 -2.87
CA PRO A 54 0.45 7.36 -3.98
C PRO A 54 -0.10 6.64 -5.21
N THR A 55 0.05 7.30 -6.35
CA THR A 55 -0.11 6.69 -7.67
C THR A 55 1.28 6.52 -8.26
N ILE A 56 1.70 5.28 -8.42
CA ILE A 56 3.01 4.89 -8.93
C ILE A 56 2.82 4.42 -10.37
N TRP A 57 3.40 5.12 -11.33
CA TRP A 57 3.32 4.70 -12.73
C TRP A 57 4.17 3.45 -12.94
N ILE A 58 3.60 2.43 -13.61
CA ILE A 58 4.28 1.16 -13.87
C ILE A 58 5.57 1.39 -14.66
N GLN A 59 5.56 2.36 -15.59
CA GLN A 59 6.73 2.70 -16.40
C GLN A 59 7.92 3.24 -15.58
N ASP A 60 7.65 3.80 -14.40
CA ASP A 60 8.65 4.41 -13.52
C ASP A 60 9.20 3.41 -12.49
N ILE A 61 8.56 2.25 -12.32
CA ILE A 61 9.06 1.19 -11.44
C ILE A 61 10.38 0.65 -12.00
N ILE A 62 11.42 0.73 -11.18
CA ILE A 62 12.77 0.24 -11.44
C ILE A 62 12.89 -1.19 -10.91
N ASP A 63 12.43 -1.42 -9.69
CA ASP A 63 12.50 -2.73 -9.04
C ASP A 63 11.38 -2.89 -8.00
N VAL A 64 11.02 -4.13 -7.71
CA VAL A 64 10.04 -4.49 -6.69
C VAL A 64 10.44 -5.79 -6.00
N TYR A 65 10.48 -5.76 -4.66
CA TYR A 65 10.85 -6.90 -3.85
C TYR A 65 10.11 -6.91 -2.50
N LEU A 66 10.18 -8.05 -1.84
CA LEU A 66 9.62 -8.25 -0.51
C LEU A 66 10.73 -8.24 0.54
N GLN A 67 10.45 -7.60 1.67
CA GLN A 67 11.31 -7.63 2.84
C GLN A 67 10.49 -8.15 4.03
N ALA A 68 10.97 -9.20 4.69
CA ALA A 68 10.37 -9.65 5.94
C ALA A 68 10.55 -8.58 7.03
N VAL A 69 9.47 -8.26 7.75
CA VAL A 69 9.53 -7.37 8.91
C VAL A 69 9.70 -8.26 10.14
N PRO A 70 10.76 -8.07 10.96
CA PRO A 70 10.94 -8.86 12.17
C PRO A 70 9.74 -8.64 13.11
N SER A 71 8.99 -9.71 13.39
CA SER A 71 7.94 -9.72 14.42
C SER A 71 8.48 -10.38 15.70
N ALA A 72 7.81 -10.11 16.83
CA ALA A 72 8.04 -10.86 18.06
C ALA A 72 7.79 -12.37 17.82
N PRO A 73 8.34 -13.28 18.66
CA PRO A 73 8.28 -14.73 18.44
C PRO A 73 6.87 -15.31 18.20
N ASP A 74 5.83 -14.63 18.69
CA ASP A 74 4.42 -15.01 18.53
C ASP A 74 3.61 -14.02 17.67
N GLY A 75 4.26 -13.06 17.02
CA GLY A 75 3.62 -12.04 16.20
C GLY A 75 3.32 -12.53 14.78
N GLU A 76 2.19 -12.09 14.23
CA GLU A 76 1.89 -12.30 12.81
C GLU A 76 3.05 -11.80 11.95
N HIS A 77 3.56 -12.67 11.08
CA HIS A 77 4.62 -12.33 10.16
C HIS A 77 4.08 -11.31 9.16
N SER A 78 4.66 -10.12 9.13
CA SER A 78 4.30 -9.10 8.15
C SER A 78 5.41 -8.94 7.13
N TYR A 79 5.01 -8.70 5.89
CA TYR A 79 5.92 -8.45 4.78
C TYR A 79 5.79 -7.01 4.36
N LYS A 80 6.93 -6.41 4.05
CA LYS A 80 7.01 -5.08 3.45
C LYS A 80 7.28 -5.24 1.97
N LEU A 81 6.30 -4.90 1.14
CA LEU A 81 6.49 -4.75 -0.29
C LEU A 81 7.18 -3.41 -0.55
N VAL A 82 8.39 -3.48 -1.10
CA VAL A 82 9.20 -2.31 -1.44
C VAL A 82 9.16 -2.11 -2.95
N ILE A 83 8.67 -0.96 -3.38
CA ILE A 83 8.66 -0.54 -4.78
C ILE A 83 9.65 0.61 -4.95
N LYS A 84 10.68 0.38 -5.76
CA LYS A 84 11.65 1.40 -6.15
C LYS A 84 11.21 2.01 -7.48
N ALA A 85 10.97 3.31 -7.52
CA ALA A 85 10.52 3.99 -8.74
C ALA A 85 11.25 5.32 -8.99
N ARG A 86 11.29 5.75 -10.25
CA ARG A 86 11.76 7.09 -10.64
C ARG A 86 10.78 8.15 -10.17
N TYR A 87 11.30 9.23 -9.60
CA TYR A 87 10.48 10.33 -9.10
C TYR A 87 11.27 11.65 -9.12
N HIS A 88 10.76 12.66 -9.82
CA HIS A 88 11.38 14.00 -9.97
C HIS A 88 12.90 14.01 -10.22
N GLY A 89 13.38 13.17 -11.14
CA GLY A 89 14.81 13.10 -11.49
C GLY A 89 15.67 12.30 -10.52
N GLY A 90 15.09 11.71 -9.48
CA GLY A 90 15.75 10.78 -8.56
C GLY A 90 14.98 9.47 -8.40
N GLU A 91 15.21 8.81 -7.26
CA GLU A 91 14.56 7.55 -6.89
C GLU A 91 13.72 7.75 -5.62
N ARG A 92 12.52 7.14 -5.60
CA ARG A 92 11.66 7.08 -4.42
C ARG A 92 11.37 5.62 -4.09
N LEU A 93 11.41 5.31 -2.79
CA LEU A 93 10.99 4.02 -2.25
C LEU A 93 9.57 4.17 -1.70
N TYR A 94 8.70 3.26 -2.11
CA TYR A 94 7.37 3.10 -1.55
C TYR A 94 7.33 1.80 -0.77
N GLU A 95 6.84 1.87 0.46
CA GLU A 95 6.80 0.75 1.39
C GLU A 95 5.36 0.44 1.76
N ILE A 96 4.94 -0.78 1.49
CA ILE A 96 3.55 -1.22 1.72
C ILE A 96 3.59 -2.44 2.62
N HIS A 97 3.07 -2.27 3.84
CA HIS A 97 2.94 -3.37 4.81
C HIS A 97 1.69 -4.20 4.50
N LEU A 98 1.92 -5.49 4.28
CA LEU A 98 0.93 -6.47 3.87
C LEU A 98 1.16 -7.79 4.60
N LEU A 99 0.12 -8.62 4.63
CA LEU A 99 0.26 -10.03 5.00
C LEU A 99 1.08 -10.76 3.93
N PRO A 100 1.78 -11.86 4.28
CA PRO A 100 2.71 -12.53 3.36
C PRO A 100 2.04 -12.91 2.02
N GLU A 101 0.87 -13.54 2.07
CA GLU A 101 0.13 -14.00 0.88
C GLU A 101 -0.27 -12.84 -0.04
N ASP A 102 -0.76 -11.74 0.52
CA ASP A 102 -1.11 -10.54 -0.23
C ASP A 102 0.12 -9.87 -0.82
N ALA A 103 1.21 -9.81 -0.05
CA ALA A 103 2.46 -9.21 -0.49
C ALA A 103 3.05 -9.97 -1.70
N GLU A 104 3.05 -11.30 -1.64
CA GLU A 104 3.46 -12.18 -2.75
C GLU A 104 2.56 -12.03 -3.97
N ARG A 105 1.24 -11.96 -3.76
CA ARG A 105 0.28 -11.75 -4.84
C ARG A 105 0.50 -10.42 -5.55
N VAL A 106 0.64 -9.32 -4.81
CA VAL A 106 0.88 -7.98 -5.36
C VAL A 106 2.23 -7.94 -6.10
N LEU A 107 3.28 -8.51 -5.51
CA LEU A 107 4.60 -8.62 -6.15
C LEU A 107 4.50 -9.34 -7.50
N SER A 108 3.83 -10.49 -7.53
CA SER A 108 3.65 -11.30 -8.73
C SER A 108 2.93 -10.53 -9.84
N GLU A 109 1.85 -9.83 -9.50
CA GLU A 109 1.09 -9.02 -10.46
C GLU A 109 1.92 -7.85 -11.03
N ILE A 110 2.68 -7.14 -10.18
CA ILE A 110 3.60 -6.08 -10.66
C ILE A 110 4.65 -6.67 -11.60
N LYS A 111 5.28 -7.80 -11.23
CA LYS A 111 6.30 -8.44 -12.07
C LYS A 111 5.76 -8.89 -13.42
N LYS A 112 4.54 -9.44 -13.48
CA LYS A 112 3.87 -9.78 -14.75
C LYS A 112 3.68 -8.56 -15.65
N LEU A 113 3.30 -7.41 -15.06
CA LEU A 113 3.14 -6.17 -15.82
C LEU A 113 4.48 -5.64 -16.34
N LEU A 114 5.54 -5.72 -15.54
CA LEU A 114 6.89 -5.31 -15.94
C LEU A 114 7.47 -6.23 -17.04
N GLN A 115 7.21 -7.53 -16.98
CA GLN A 115 7.67 -8.49 -18.00
C GLN A 115 7.02 -8.26 -19.36
N LYS A 116 5.73 -7.88 -19.41
CA LYS A 116 5.05 -7.56 -20.68
C LYS A 116 5.59 -6.33 -21.41
N ARG A 117 6.52 -5.59 -20.80
CA ARG A 117 7.17 -4.41 -21.37
C ARG A 117 8.35 -4.75 -22.27
N PHE A 118 8.89 -5.97 -22.16
CA PHE A 118 10.04 -6.48 -22.92
C PHE A 118 9.61 -7.64 -23.81
#